data_AF-A0A4U6TMU1-F1
#
_entry.id   AF-A0A4U6TMU1-F1
#
_cell.length_a   1.000
_cell.length_b   1.000
_cell.length_c   1.000
_cell.angle_alpha   90.00
_cell.angle_beta   90.00
_cell.angle_gamma   90.00
#
_symmetry.space_group_name_H-M   'P 1'
#
loop_
_entity.id
_entity.type
_entity.pdbx_description
1 polymer ?
#
loop_
_entity_poly.entity_id
_entity_poly.type
_entity_poly.pdbx_seq_one_letter_code
_entity_poly.pdbx_strand_id
1 'polypeptide(L)'
;MADIALGSAVRVVNVALAIKTAVDTAKQNKKDCVEIGKLAALVNSHTERLKKKTEAMADPAMRDALEAMADCLDDALLLIAKCNGKCFLLRYLKASDMSKQLRRANDEISKKMLLGIFATCVDTNIALGQRSQYAGQAENPRSSQPRTDQARPGVTKNDKGKTMVATVRRAESDPLSGIAQFSLSQLEAATNDFSEDSYDKRGYYKGVLLHNGLDVVAAIKKFSVSNDLELQHELSIRAKLQHRNIVKLLGYAKVEERPCFLVEEYMPNAKSLESIINASRLDWPSCFKIIQGIAKGLHYLHKQWVLYMDLKPASILVRSDMDPVIVNFGLSVVLDGDDDTIPGDALAGTLGYVAPEKIRRANVSLKSDVFSFGVILLEMITGRRVSPFDDLPEWSSIEMIRSMKGLFDPALADESQLMKINRCREVGLKCIEWDPKCRPTMADVLEMLNS
;
A
#
# COMPACT_ATOMS: atom_id res chain seq x y z
N MET A 1 -9.40 32.56 41.39
CA MET A 1 -8.12 32.07 40.83
C MET A 1 -7.86 30.60 41.18
N ALA A 2 -8.14 30.15 42.41
CA ALA A 2 -8.01 28.73 42.80
C ALA A 2 -8.87 27.76 41.96
N ASP A 3 -10.11 28.14 41.57
CA ASP A 3 -10.99 27.30 40.74
C ASP A 3 -10.47 27.02 39.33
N ILE A 4 -9.71 27.96 38.74
CA ILE A 4 -9.19 27.81 37.37
C ILE A 4 -7.98 26.87 37.38
N ALA A 5 -7.09 26.97 38.36
CA ALA A 5 -5.93 26.09 38.49
C ALA A 5 -6.33 24.64 38.87
N LEU A 6 -7.40 24.48 39.66
CA LEU A 6 -8.01 23.17 39.88
C LEU A 6 -8.55 22.57 38.57
N GLY A 7 -9.11 23.41 37.70
CA GLY A 7 -9.54 23.05 36.33
C GLY A 7 -8.41 22.49 35.47
N SER A 8 -7.26 23.16 35.40
CA SER A 8 -6.09 22.70 34.64
C SER A 8 -5.56 21.35 35.15
N ALA A 9 -5.47 21.17 36.47
CA ALA A 9 -5.06 19.89 37.06
C ALA A 9 -6.06 18.75 36.81
N VAL A 10 -7.37 19.04 36.82
CA VAL A 10 -8.41 18.08 36.46
C VAL A 10 -8.30 17.69 34.99
N ARG A 11 -8.03 18.64 34.09
CA ARG A 11 -7.80 18.40 32.67
C ARG A 11 -6.60 17.47 32.44
N VAL A 12 -5.44 17.75 33.07
CA VAL A 12 -4.25 16.88 33.01
C VAL A 12 -4.57 15.43 33.38
N VAL A 13 -5.32 15.22 34.47
CA VAL A 13 -5.70 13.88 34.95
C VAL A 13 -6.63 13.17 33.97
N ASN A 14 -7.63 13.87 33.43
CA ASN A 14 -8.57 13.31 32.48
C ASN A 14 -7.88 12.87 31.18
N VAL A 15 -7.01 13.73 30.63
CA VAL A 15 -6.28 13.43 29.39
C VAL A 15 -5.28 12.29 29.60
N ALA A 16 -4.59 12.24 30.75
CA ALA A 16 -3.68 11.14 31.07
C ALA A 16 -4.40 9.78 31.17
N LEU A 17 -5.62 9.74 31.71
CA LEU A 17 -6.45 8.53 31.73
C LEU A 17 -6.95 8.13 30.33
N ALA A 18 -7.29 9.10 29.49
CA ALA A 18 -7.65 8.87 28.10
C ALA A 18 -6.48 8.30 27.30
N ILE A 19 -5.26 8.82 27.50
CA ILE A 19 -4.02 8.29 26.90
C ILE A 19 -3.82 6.83 27.30
N LYS A 20 -3.97 6.49 28.59
CA LYS A 20 -3.84 5.11 29.07
C LYS A 20 -4.74 4.15 28.28
N THR A 21 -6.00 4.54 28.08
CA THR A 21 -6.98 3.75 27.32
C THR A 21 -6.64 3.69 25.82
N ALA A 22 -6.17 4.80 25.24
CA ALA A 22 -5.81 4.89 23.83
C ALA A 22 -4.56 4.05 23.48
N VAL A 23 -3.58 3.97 24.39
CA VAL A 23 -2.35 3.17 24.20
C VAL A 23 -2.65 1.67 24.08
N ASP A 24 -3.60 1.15 24.86
CA ASP A 24 -3.96 -0.27 24.81
C ASP A 24 -4.62 -0.67 23.48
N THR A 25 -5.28 0.29 22.81
CA THR A 25 -5.92 0.11 21.50
C THR A 25 -5.00 0.42 20.32
N ALA A 26 -3.79 0.92 20.57
CA ALA A 26 -2.83 1.35 19.55
C ALA A 26 -2.40 0.21 18.62
N LYS A 27 -2.69 0.36 17.32
CA LYS A 27 -2.31 -0.63 16.29
C LYS A 27 -0.90 -0.41 15.72
N GLN A 28 -0.28 0.74 15.98
CA GLN A 28 1.01 1.16 15.41
C GLN A 28 1.92 1.84 16.43
N ASN A 29 3.24 1.87 16.17
CA ASN A 29 4.24 2.51 17.04
C ASN A 29 4.07 2.14 18.52
N LYS A 30 3.71 0.87 18.78
CA LYS A 30 3.26 0.40 20.09
C LYS A 30 4.29 0.66 21.19
N LYS A 31 5.58 0.55 20.86
CA LYS A 31 6.67 0.86 21.80
C LYS A 31 6.65 2.34 22.21
N ASP A 32 6.62 3.26 21.25
CA ASP A 32 6.60 4.71 21.51
C ASP A 32 5.29 5.12 22.24
N CYS A 33 4.15 4.54 21.86
CA CYS A 33 2.86 4.79 22.55
C CYS A 33 2.90 4.31 24.00
N VAL A 34 3.47 3.13 24.27
CA VAL A 34 3.63 2.60 25.62
C VAL A 34 4.57 3.46 26.46
N GLU A 35 5.63 4.02 25.89
CA GLU A 35 6.52 4.95 26.58
C GLU A 35 5.79 6.25 26.98
N ILE A 36 5.02 6.85 26.07
CA ILE A 36 4.15 8.00 26.38
C ILE A 36 3.11 7.65 27.45
N GLY A 37 2.51 6.46 27.38
CA GLY A 37 1.55 5.99 28.37
C GLY A 37 2.15 5.87 29.78
N LYS A 38 3.41 5.42 29.89
CA LYS A 38 4.14 5.39 31.17
C LYS A 38 4.39 6.80 31.72
N LEU A 39 4.77 7.75 30.87
CA LEU A 39 4.95 9.15 31.27
C LEU A 39 3.63 9.80 31.70
N ALA A 40 2.55 9.60 30.95
CA ALA A 40 1.23 10.11 31.29
C ALA A 40 0.74 9.57 32.65
N ALA A 41 0.99 8.28 32.94
CA ALA A 41 0.67 7.69 34.23
C ALA A 41 1.50 8.31 35.39
N LEU A 42 2.76 8.63 35.13
CA LEU A 42 3.64 9.29 36.10
C LEU A 42 3.17 10.73 36.37
N VAL A 43 2.87 11.50 35.31
CA VAL A 43 2.30 12.86 35.42
C VAL A 43 1.00 12.83 36.22
N ASN A 44 0.08 11.91 35.91
CA ASN A 44 -1.17 11.75 36.65
C ASN A 44 -0.95 11.52 38.16
N SER A 45 -0.05 10.61 38.51
CA SER A 45 0.31 10.32 39.92
C SER A 45 0.83 11.56 40.65
N HIS A 46 1.64 12.39 39.99
CA HIS A 46 2.15 13.63 40.56
C HIS A 46 1.07 14.72 40.66
N THR A 47 0.26 14.91 39.62
CA THR A 47 -0.83 15.91 39.62
C THR A 47 -1.90 15.58 40.66
N GLU A 48 -2.24 14.30 40.87
CA GLU A 48 -3.17 13.86 41.93
C GLU A 48 -2.63 14.13 43.35
N ARG A 49 -1.31 14.05 43.55
CA ARG A 49 -0.68 14.46 44.83
C ARG A 49 -0.70 15.98 45.01
N LEU A 50 -0.56 16.74 43.93
CA LEU A 50 -0.61 18.21 43.95
C LEU A 50 -2.01 18.75 44.20
N LYS A 51 -3.06 18.12 43.65
CA LYS A 51 -4.46 18.45 43.95
C LYS A 51 -4.79 18.43 45.45
N LYS A 52 -4.08 17.62 46.24
CA LYS A 52 -4.24 17.54 47.70
C LYS A 52 -3.57 18.70 48.47
N LYS A 53 -2.76 19.53 47.80
CA LYS A 53 -2.04 20.67 48.38
C LYS A 53 -2.54 21.97 47.71
N THR A 54 -3.65 22.49 48.20
CA THR A 54 -4.43 23.60 47.62
C THR A 54 -3.66 24.92 47.50
N GLU A 55 -2.70 25.19 48.38
CA GLU A 55 -1.93 26.44 48.41
C GLU A 55 -0.91 26.55 47.25
N ALA A 56 -0.31 25.44 46.83
CA ALA A 56 0.67 25.41 45.74
C ALA A 56 0.04 25.63 44.34
N MET A 57 -1.29 25.47 44.23
CA MET A 57 -2.02 25.63 42.98
C MET A 57 -2.47 27.08 42.72
N ALA A 58 -2.30 27.99 43.68
CA ALA A 58 -2.66 29.40 43.52
C ALA A 58 -1.60 30.21 42.76
N ASP A 59 -0.40 29.67 42.58
CA ASP A 59 0.69 30.32 41.84
C ASP A 59 0.39 30.34 40.32
N PRO A 60 0.37 31.53 39.68
CA PRO A 60 0.17 31.65 38.24
C PRO A 60 1.17 30.84 37.40
N ALA A 61 2.43 30.73 37.81
CA ALA A 61 3.44 29.94 37.10
C ALA A 61 3.14 28.44 37.17
N MET A 62 2.61 27.95 38.30
CA MET A 62 2.17 26.56 38.44
C MET A 62 0.95 26.27 37.58
N ARG A 63 -0.01 27.19 37.53
CA ARG A 63 -1.19 27.09 36.66
C ARG A 63 -0.77 27.03 35.19
N ASP A 64 0.07 27.95 34.75
CA ASP A 64 0.49 28.03 33.34
C ASP A 64 1.34 26.80 32.95
N ALA A 65 2.12 26.26 33.89
CA ALA A 65 2.83 24.98 33.70
C ALA A 65 1.88 23.78 33.58
N LEU A 66 0.81 23.72 34.39
CA LEU A 66 -0.20 22.66 34.31
C LEU A 66 -1.02 22.75 33.02
N GLU A 67 -1.34 23.96 32.55
CA GLU A 67 -2.03 24.16 31.28
C GLU A 67 -1.15 23.73 30.10
N ALA A 68 0.13 24.14 30.08
CA ALA A 68 1.08 23.71 29.05
C ALA A 68 1.32 22.18 29.07
N MET A 69 1.24 21.56 30.25
CA MET A 69 1.29 20.11 30.39
C MET A 69 0.03 19.43 29.85
N ALA A 70 -1.16 20.00 30.10
CA ALA A 70 -2.42 19.51 29.55
C ALA A 70 -2.42 19.54 28.02
N ASP A 71 -2.00 20.65 27.42
CA ASP A 71 -1.91 20.80 25.97
C ASP A 71 -0.95 19.77 25.33
N CYS A 72 0.19 19.52 25.96
CA CYS A 72 1.14 18.49 25.49
C CYS A 72 0.57 17.07 25.56
N LEU A 73 -0.24 16.79 26.58
CA LEU A 73 -0.92 15.50 26.70
C LEU A 73 -2.05 15.38 25.65
N ASP A 74 -2.77 16.46 25.35
CA ASP A 74 -3.80 16.45 24.31
C ASP A 74 -3.20 16.22 22.91
N ASP A 75 -2.08 16.88 22.60
CA ASP A 75 -1.34 16.64 21.37
C ASP A 75 -0.86 15.18 21.27
N ALA A 76 -0.35 14.63 22.38
CA ALA A 76 0.07 13.23 22.44
C ALA A 76 -1.11 12.27 22.27
N LEU A 77 -2.27 12.54 22.89
CA LEU A 77 -3.49 11.75 22.74
C LEU A 77 -3.97 11.76 21.30
N LEU A 78 -3.94 12.92 20.63
CA LEU A 78 -4.30 13.05 19.22
C LEU A 78 -3.35 12.29 18.30
N LEU A 79 -2.04 12.27 18.60
CA LEU A 79 -1.05 11.45 17.88
C LEU A 79 -1.26 9.94 18.10
N ILE A 80 -1.60 9.51 19.32
CA ILE A 80 -1.91 8.10 19.62
C ILE A 80 -3.22 7.69 18.94
N ALA A 81 -4.24 8.56 18.91
CA ALA A 81 -5.47 8.30 18.17
C ALA A 81 -5.21 8.15 16.66
N LYS A 82 -4.27 8.91 16.08
CA LYS A 82 -3.83 8.74 14.68
C LYS A 82 -3.14 7.39 14.44
N CYS A 83 -2.54 6.77 15.46
CA CYS A 83 -2.00 5.41 15.38
C CYS A 83 -3.09 4.32 15.24
N ASN A 84 -4.37 4.70 15.37
CA ASN A 84 -5.53 3.83 15.17
C ASN A 84 -6.22 3.97 13.80
N GLY A 85 -5.85 4.98 12.98
CA GLY A 85 -6.48 5.25 11.67
C GLY A 85 -6.39 4.04 10.72
N LYS A 86 -7.42 3.76 9.91
CA LYS A 86 -7.62 2.42 9.30
C LYS A 86 -6.71 2.15 8.07
N CYS A 87 -6.12 3.17 7.46
CA CYS A 87 -5.29 3.06 6.26
C CYS A 87 -3.84 2.57 6.49
N PHE A 88 -3.48 1.39 5.96
CA PHE A 88 -2.17 0.74 6.18
C PHE A 88 -0.98 1.39 5.44
N LEU A 89 -1.12 1.85 4.20
CA LEU A 89 0.02 2.46 3.51
C LEU A 89 0.32 3.90 3.96
N LEU A 90 -0.68 4.69 4.41
CA LEU A 90 -0.41 5.94 5.16
C LEU A 90 0.33 5.64 6.45
N ARG A 91 -0.07 4.57 7.15
CA ARG A 91 0.57 4.05 8.35
C ARG A 91 2.05 3.70 8.11
N TYR A 92 2.41 3.09 6.97
CA TYR A 92 3.81 2.78 6.60
C TYR A 92 4.61 4.03 6.17
N LEU A 93 4.04 4.87 5.30
CA LEU A 93 4.71 6.09 4.80
C LEU A 93 4.85 7.17 5.89
N LYS A 94 3.89 7.26 6.82
CA LYS A 94 3.95 8.16 7.97
C LYS A 94 4.61 7.54 9.20
N ALA A 95 4.94 6.24 9.25
CA ALA A 95 5.51 5.61 10.45
C ALA A 95 6.78 6.31 10.94
N SER A 96 7.69 6.69 10.02
CA SER A 96 8.93 7.39 10.37
C SER A 96 8.68 8.80 10.93
N ASP A 97 7.77 9.55 10.30
CA ASP A 97 7.41 10.90 10.75
C ASP A 97 6.59 10.87 12.04
N MET A 98 5.64 9.94 12.15
CA MET A 98 4.83 9.70 13.35
C MET A 98 5.69 9.25 14.52
N SER A 99 6.64 8.33 14.34
CA SER A 99 7.57 7.92 15.39
C SER A 99 8.49 9.07 15.81
N LYS A 100 8.89 9.96 14.90
CA LYS A 100 9.58 11.22 15.26
C LYS A 100 8.67 12.16 16.06
N GLN A 101 7.40 12.32 15.67
CA GLN A 101 6.43 13.16 16.37
C GLN A 101 6.11 12.60 17.76
N LEU A 102 5.93 11.29 17.90
CA LEU A 102 5.72 10.60 19.18
C LEU A 102 6.95 10.72 20.09
N ARG A 103 8.17 10.54 19.56
CA ARG A 103 9.40 10.79 20.33
C ARG A 103 9.52 12.25 20.77
N ARG A 104 9.19 13.21 19.90
CA ARG A 104 9.16 14.65 20.26
C ARG A 104 8.13 14.93 21.35
N ALA A 105 6.93 14.37 21.25
CA ALA A 105 5.90 14.51 22.28
C ALA A 105 6.36 13.89 23.60
N ASN A 106 6.98 12.71 23.57
CA ASN A 106 7.59 12.05 24.73
C ASN A 106 8.68 12.91 25.38
N ASP A 107 9.56 13.53 24.58
CA ASP A 107 10.61 14.43 25.06
C ASP A 107 10.03 15.73 25.65
N GLU A 108 9.00 16.31 25.04
CA GLU A 108 8.33 17.50 25.56
C GLU A 108 7.57 17.22 26.85
N ILE A 109 6.88 16.08 26.96
CA ILE A 109 6.28 15.63 28.21
C ILE A 109 7.35 15.44 29.27
N SER A 110 8.48 14.80 28.93
CA SER A 110 9.59 14.56 29.87
C SER A 110 10.24 15.86 30.36
N LYS A 111 10.48 16.83 29.46
CA LYS A 111 11.05 18.15 29.81
C LYS A 111 10.10 18.96 30.68
N LYS A 112 8.80 18.99 30.35
CA LYS A 112 7.80 19.72 31.13
C LYS A 112 7.50 19.04 32.47
N MET A 113 7.59 17.72 32.55
CA MET A 113 7.56 16.97 33.81
C MET A 113 8.77 17.34 34.69
N LEU A 114 9.98 17.43 34.12
CA LEU A 114 11.17 17.92 34.83
C LEU A 114 10.99 19.36 35.32
N LEU A 115 10.43 20.26 34.50
CA LEU A 115 10.15 21.65 34.88
C LEU A 115 9.10 21.75 36.00
N GLY A 116 8.02 20.96 35.93
CA GLY A 116 6.97 20.90 36.95
C GLY A 116 7.45 20.32 38.28
N ILE A 117 8.31 19.28 38.24
CA ILE A 117 8.96 18.73 39.43
C ILE A 117 9.94 19.76 40.03
N PHE A 118 10.72 20.46 39.19
CA PHE A 118 11.59 21.54 39.65
C PHE A 118 10.80 22.69 40.30
N ALA A 119 9.68 23.11 39.73
CA ALA A 119 8.81 24.13 40.31
C ALA A 119 8.27 23.70 41.69
N THR A 120 7.80 22.44 41.83
CA THR A 120 7.31 21.93 43.11
C THR A 120 8.41 21.76 44.18
N CYS A 121 9.66 21.51 43.78
CA CYS A 121 10.79 21.34 44.71
C CYS A 121 11.39 22.68 45.16
N VAL A 122 11.39 23.70 44.30
CA VAL A 122 11.89 25.05 44.64
C VAL A 122 10.98 25.72 45.67
N ASP A 123 9.65 25.56 45.57
CA ASP A 123 8.72 26.09 46.59
C ASP A 123 8.88 25.42 47.96
N THR A 124 9.11 24.10 48.01
CA THR A 124 9.40 23.42 49.28
C THR A 124 10.73 23.85 49.90
N ASN A 125 11.76 24.15 49.09
CA ASN A 125 13.06 24.59 49.58
C ASN A 125 13.06 26.07 50.01
N ILE A 126 12.27 26.94 49.38
CA ILE A 126 12.08 28.32 49.83
C ILE A 126 11.27 28.37 51.14
N ALA A 127 10.22 27.54 51.26
CA ALA A 127 9.43 27.41 52.49
C ALA A 127 10.23 26.83 53.67
N LEU A 128 11.16 25.91 53.41
CA LEU A 128 12.08 25.36 54.43
C LEU A 128 13.25 26.32 54.75
N GLY A 129 13.76 27.04 53.75
CA GLY A 129 14.84 28.02 53.91
C GLY A 129 14.45 29.21 54.79
N GLN A 130 13.19 29.65 54.74
CA GLN A 130 12.67 30.71 55.62
C GLN A 130 12.46 30.25 57.08
N ARG A 131 12.35 28.94 57.34
CA ARG A 131 12.34 28.38 58.71
C ARG A 131 13.75 28.17 59.29
N SER A 132 14.78 28.15 58.46
CA SER A 132 16.15 27.86 58.89
C SER A 132 16.97 29.10 59.31
N GLN A 133 16.41 30.32 59.26
CA GLN A 133 17.08 31.53 59.77
C GLN A 133 17.04 31.68 61.30
N TYR A 134 16.42 30.73 62.02
CA TYR A 134 16.43 30.65 63.49
C TYR A 134 16.92 29.28 63.99
N ALA A 135 18.12 28.86 63.59
CA ALA A 135 18.88 27.84 64.32
C ALA A 135 20.36 28.02 64.00
N GLY A 136 21.10 28.56 64.97
CA GLY A 136 22.51 28.86 64.85
C GLY A 136 23.44 27.67 65.06
N GLN A 137 24.69 27.90 64.64
CA GLN A 137 25.95 27.36 65.15
C GLN A 137 26.20 25.84 65.01
N ALA A 138 27.16 25.46 64.15
CA ALA A 138 28.52 25.09 64.55
C ALA A 138 29.34 24.49 63.39
N GLU A 139 30.51 25.09 63.18
CA GLU A 139 31.82 24.53 62.80
C GLU A 139 32.07 23.69 61.53
N ASN A 140 33.19 24.08 60.91
CA ASN A 140 33.95 23.57 59.76
C ASN A 140 35.02 22.55 60.27
N PRO A 141 36.00 22.01 59.51
CA PRO A 141 36.14 21.74 58.06
C PRO A 141 36.90 20.41 57.68
N ARG A 142 37.14 20.23 56.36
CA ARG A 142 38.33 19.62 55.67
C ARG A 142 38.45 18.10 55.41
N SER A 143 38.51 17.74 54.12
CA SER A 143 39.69 17.20 53.37
C SER A 143 39.21 16.58 52.03
N SER A 144 39.49 17.16 50.84
CA SER A 144 40.68 17.10 49.97
C SER A 144 41.00 15.75 49.26
N GLN A 145 40.47 15.62 48.03
CA GLN A 145 41.12 15.15 46.75
C GLN A 145 41.72 13.71 46.62
N PRO A 146 42.09 13.20 45.41
CA PRO A 146 41.38 13.14 44.11
C PRO A 146 41.63 11.83 43.28
N ARG A 147 40.89 11.69 42.15
CA ARG A 147 41.20 11.05 40.83
C ARG A 147 41.91 9.68 40.72
N THR A 148 41.43 8.87 39.75
CA THR A 148 42.23 8.40 38.60
C THR A 148 41.35 7.89 37.44
N ASP A 149 41.74 8.30 36.22
CA ASP A 149 41.31 7.80 34.92
C ASP A 149 41.80 6.37 34.64
N GLN A 150 41.19 5.64 33.69
CA GLN A 150 41.96 4.98 32.62
C GLN A 150 41.13 4.47 31.43
N ALA A 151 41.85 4.35 30.30
CA ALA A 151 41.42 4.34 28.91
C ALA A 151 41.00 2.97 28.34
N ARG A 152 40.43 3.04 27.11
CA ARG A 152 40.27 1.96 26.13
C ARG A 152 41.61 1.37 25.65
N PRO A 153 41.57 0.23 24.93
CA PRO A 153 41.83 0.30 23.48
C PRO A 153 40.92 -0.62 22.62
N GLY A 154 40.87 -0.35 21.31
CA GLY A 154 40.05 -1.08 20.31
C GLY A 154 40.80 -2.17 19.54
N VAL A 155 40.09 -2.87 18.63
CA VAL A 155 40.66 -3.72 17.56
C VAL A 155 39.70 -3.77 16.35
N THR A 156 40.29 -3.76 15.15
CA THR A 156 39.71 -3.89 13.79
C THR A 156 39.69 -5.34 13.28
N LYS A 157 38.81 -5.66 12.30
CA LYS A 157 39.16 -6.35 11.03
C LYS A 157 37.95 -6.58 10.09
N ASN A 158 38.25 -6.53 8.79
CA ASN A 158 37.44 -6.87 7.61
C ASN A 158 37.30 -8.40 7.41
N ASP A 159 36.28 -8.89 6.68
CA ASP A 159 36.45 -9.45 5.31
C ASP A 159 35.13 -9.83 4.59
N LYS A 160 35.24 -9.74 3.25
CA LYS A 160 34.46 -10.14 2.06
C LYS A 160 33.24 -11.10 2.15
N GLY A 161 32.26 -10.89 1.25
CA GLY A 161 31.21 -11.87 0.92
C GLY A 161 30.39 -11.63 -0.36
N LYS A 162 30.97 -12.00 -1.52
CA LYS A 162 30.38 -12.58 -2.77
C LYS A 162 29.12 -11.98 -3.44
N THR A 163 29.33 -11.46 -4.66
CA THR A 163 28.33 -11.37 -5.74
C THR A 163 27.96 -12.77 -6.24
N MET A 164 26.67 -13.12 -6.24
CA MET A 164 26.16 -14.31 -6.92
C MET A 164 25.62 -13.92 -8.29
N VAL A 165 26.39 -14.23 -9.32
CA VAL A 165 25.89 -14.30 -10.70
C VAL A 165 25.24 -15.67 -10.85
N ALA A 166 23.93 -15.71 -11.03
CA ALA A 166 23.22 -16.95 -11.30
C ALA A 166 23.63 -17.47 -12.69
N THR A 167 24.22 -18.65 -12.68
CA THR A 167 24.64 -19.40 -13.88
C THR A 167 23.40 -19.99 -14.56
N VAL A 168 23.06 -19.51 -15.75
CA VAL A 168 22.07 -20.16 -16.63
C VAL A 168 22.79 -21.23 -17.46
N ARG A 169 22.44 -22.51 -17.28
CA ARG A 169 22.68 -23.56 -18.28
C ARG A 169 21.60 -24.66 -18.20
N ARG A 170 20.69 -24.72 -19.19
CA ARG A 170 20.78 -25.56 -20.40
C ARG A 170 19.62 -25.22 -21.34
N ALA A 171 19.88 -25.33 -22.64
CA ALA A 171 18.98 -24.97 -23.72
C ALA A 171 17.66 -25.76 -23.66
N GLU A 172 16.59 -25.08 -23.24
CA GLU A 172 15.26 -25.39 -23.73
C GLU A 172 15.17 -24.92 -25.20
N SER A 173 14.33 -25.60 -25.99
CA SER A 173 13.97 -25.18 -27.35
C SER A 173 13.75 -23.66 -27.44
N ASP A 174 14.05 -23.05 -28.60
CA ASP A 174 13.78 -21.63 -28.85
C ASP A 174 12.40 -21.26 -28.27
N PRO A 175 12.30 -20.35 -27.27
CA PRO A 175 11.05 -20.01 -26.61
C PRO A 175 10.01 -19.43 -27.58
N LEU A 176 10.43 -19.05 -28.79
CA LEU A 176 9.57 -18.57 -29.88
C LEU A 176 9.22 -19.66 -30.90
N SER A 177 9.58 -20.92 -30.63
CA SER A 177 9.22 -22.06 -31.46
C SER A 177 7.70 -22.17 -31.62
N GLY A 178 7.23 -22.14 -32.87
CA GLY A 178 5.80 -22.17 -33.20
C GLY A 178 5.13 -20.80 -33.29
N ILE A 179 5.83 -19.70 -32.98
CA ILE A 179 5.35 -18.34 -33.19
C ILE A 179 5.78 -17.84 -34.57
N ALA A 180 4.87 -17.21 -35.31
CA ALA A 180 5.17 -16.71 -36.65
C ALA A 180 6.18 -15.56 -36.60
N GLN A 181 7.25 -15.66 -37.38
CA GLN A 181 8.17 -14.57 -37.65
C GLN A 181 7.78 -13.92 -38.97
N PHE A 182 7.31 -12.67 -38.92
CA PHE A 182 7.01 -11.86 -40.10
C PHE A 182 8.26 -11.09 -40.57
N SER A 183 8.35 -10.84 -41.88
CA SER A 183 9.36 -9.92 -42.42
C SER A 183 8.93 -8.46 -42.22
N LEU A 184 9.89 -7.54 -42.19
CA LEU A 184 9.60 -6.11 -42.15
C LEU A 184 8.74 -5.69 -43.35
N SER A 185 9.04 -6.22 -44.54
CA SER A 185 8.27 -5.96 -45.77
C SER A 185 6.80 -6.40 -45.69
N GLN A 186 6.50 -7.49 -44.95
CA GLN A 186 5.12 -7.89 -44.70
C GLN A 186 4.40 -6.88 -43.80
N LEU A 187 5.08 -6.36 -42.77
CA LEU A 187 4.50 -5.35 -41.89
C LEU A 187 4.31 -4.01 -42.59
N GLU A 188 5.27 -3.59 -43.42
CA GLU A 188 5.19 -2.38 -44.25
C GLU A 188 4.01 -2.47 -45.21
N ALA A 189 3.90 -3.56 -45.97
CA ALA A 189 2.77 -3.79 -46.87
C ALA A 189 1.42 -3.83 -46.13
N ALA A 190 1.36 -4.48 -44.96
CA ALA A 190 0.14 -4.59 -44.17
C ALA A 190 -0.34 -3.27 -43.57
N THR A 191 0.57 -2.33 -43.31
CA THR A 191 0.30 -1.06 -42.61
C THR A 191 0.35 0.16 -43.52
N ASN A 192 0.57 -0.04 -44.83
CA ASN A 192 0.82 1.01 -45.80
C ASN A 192 2.01 1.88 -45.34
N ASP A 193 3.18 1.25 -45.22
CA ASP A 193 4.44 1.84 -44.77
C ASP A 193 4.36 2.55 -43.42
N PHE A 194 3.66 1.92 -42.45
CA PHE A 194 3.40 2.49 -41.12
C PHE A 194 2.77 3.89 -41.18
N SER A 195 1.88 4.13 -42.14
CA SER A 195 1.15 5.38 -42.27
C SER A 195 0.35 5.74 -41.00
N GLU A 196 0.17 7.04 -40.78
CA GLU A 196 -0.63 7.56 -39.65
C GLU A 196 -2.09 7.07 -39.70
N ASP A 197 -2.64 6.81 -40.88
CA ASP A 197 -4.00 6.26 -41.04
C ASP A 197 -4.14 4.85 -40.45
N SER A 198 -3.04 4.10 -40.40
CA SER A 198 -2.96 2.79 -39.77
C SER A 198 -2.72 2.89 -38.26
N TYR A 199 -2.30 4.04 -37.72
CA TYR A 199 -1.92 4.18 -36.31
C TYR A 199 -3.14 4.49 -35.42
N ASP A 200 -3.33 3.69 -34.37
CA ASP A 200 -4.44 3.84 -33.43
C ASP A 200 -4.03 4.61 -32.17
N LYS A 201 -5.05 5.11 -31.45
CA LYS A 201 -4.86 5.90 -30.21
C LYS A 201 -4.21 5.12 -29.06
N ARG A 202 -4.03 3.80 -29.20
CA ARG A 202 -3.41 2.91 -28.20
C ARG A 202 -1.93 2.66 -28.52
N GLY A 203 -1.42 3.20 -29.62
CA GLY A 203 -0.03 3.07 -30.02
C GLY A 203 0.26 1.87 -30.92
N TYR A 204 -0.75 1.37 -31.64
CA TYR A 204 -0.62 0.22 -32.53
C TYR A 204 -0.89 0.60 -33.97
N TYR A 205 -0.15 0.00 -34.90
CA TYR A 205 -0.52 0.00 -36.31
C TYR A 205 -1.49 -1.13 -36.59
N LYS A 206 -2.64 -0.82 -37.18
CA LYS A 206 -3.59 -1.79 -37.72
C LYS A 206 -3.10 -2.22 -39.10
N GLY A 207 -3.02 -3.53 -39.33
CA GLY A 207 -2.70 -4.07 -40.66
C GLY A 207 -3.38 -5.39 -40.93
N VAL A 208 -3.37 -5.82 -42.19
CA VAL A 208 -3.87 -7.15 -42.61
C VAL A 208 -2.68 -8.01 -42.98
N LEU A 209 -2.49 -9.13 -42.29
CA LEU A 209 -1.38 -10.06 -42.47
C LEU A 209 -1.88 -11.45 -42.86
N LEU A 210 -1.14 -12.12 -43.74
CA LEU A 210 -1.35 -13.53 -44.03
C LEU A 210 -0.74 -14.37 -42.90
N HIS A 211 -1.58 -15.02 -42.12
CA HIS A 211 -1.18 -15.86 -40.98
C HIS A 211 -1.83 -17.24 -41.09
N ASN A 212 -1.01 -18.29 -41.18
CA ASN A 212 -1.47 -19.68 -41.40
C ASN A 212 -2.40 -19.85 -42.61
N GLY A 213 -2.15 -19.10 -43.69
CA GLY A 213 -2.93 -19.15 -44.92
C GLY A 213 -4.25 -18.37 -44.90
N LEU A 214 -4.51 -17.59 -43.84
CA LEU A 214 -5.70 -16.75 -43.72
C LEU A 214 -5.31 -15.29 -43.52
N ASP A 215 -6.09 -14.37 -44.10
CA ASP A 215 -5.97 -12.94 -43.83
C ASP A 215 -6.48 -12.63 -42.42
N VAL A 216 -5.62 -12.05 -41.60
CA VAL A 216 -5.92 -11.69 -40.21
C VAL A 216 -5.65 -10.20 -40.02
N VAL A 217 -6.62 -9.50 -39.44
CA VAL A 217 -6.41 -8.12 -38.98
C VAL A 217 -5.58 -8.15 -37.70
N ALA A 218 -4.40 -7.54 -37.73
CA ALA A 218 -3.43 -7.54 -36.64
C ALA A 218 -3.22 -6.14 -36.07
N ALA A 219 -2.92 -6.09 -34.77
CA ALA A 219 -2.37 -4.93 -34.11
C ALA A 219 -0.85 -5.12 -34.01
N ILE A 220 -0.10 -4.16 -34.56
CA ILE A 220 1.35 -4.22 -34.67
C ILE A 220 1.94 -3.13 -33.79
N LYS A 221 2.68 -3.53 -32.75
CA LYS A 221 3.37 -2.60 -31.84
C LYS A 221 4.83 -2.54 -32.20
N LYS A 222 5.33 -1.33 -32.42
CA LYS A 222 6.75 -1.05 -32.66
C LYS A 222 7.44 -0.73 -31.33
N PHE A 223 8.56 -1.39 -31.06
CA PHE A 223 9.40 -1.15 -29.90
C PHE A 223 10.66 -0.40 -30.31
N SER A 224 11.19 0.46 -29.43
CA SER A 224 12.50 1.08 -29.61
C SER A 224 13.62 0.11 -29.26
N VAL A 225 14.83 0.35 -29.79
CA VAL A 225 16.04 -0.45 -29.54
C VAL A 225 16.38 -0.57 -28.03
N SER A 226 16.01 0.43 -27.23
CA SER A 226 16.19 0.40 -25.77
C SER A 226 15.34 -0.65 -25.06
N ASN A 227 14.28 -1.15 -25.71
CA ASN A 227 13.27 -2.02 -25.12
C ASN A 227 13.37 -3.47 -25.63
N ASP A 228 14.47 -3.84 -26.30
CA ASP A 228 14.69 -5.18 -26.85
C ASP A 228 14.50 -6.28 -25.80
N LEU A 229 15.00 -6.07 -24.56
CA LEU A 229 14.86 -7.03 -23.45
C LEU A 229 13.41 -7.16 -22.97
N GLU A 230 12.66 -6.06 -22.91
CA GLU A 230 11.24 -6.06 -22.55
C GLU A 230 10.42 -6.85 -23.57
N LEU A 231 10.67 -6.61 -24.86
CA LEU A 231 9.99 -7.33 -25.93
C LEU A 231 10.35 -8.82 -25.96
N GLN A 232 11.63 -9.18 -25.83
CA GLN A 232 12.03 -10.59 -25.76
C GLN A 232 11.37 -11.30 -24.57
N HIS A 233 11.32 -10.63 -23.42
CA HIS A 233 10.68 -11.17 -22.24
C HIS A 233 9.17 -11.35 -22.45
N GLU A 234 8.47 -10.33 -22.95
CA GLU A 234 7.03 -10.41 -23.23
C GLU A 234 6.72 -11.51 -24.25
N LEU A 235 7.51 -11.64 -25.33
CA LEU A 235 7.34 -12.69 -26.32
C LEU A 235 7.54 -14.09 -25.70
N SER A 236 8.57 -14.27 -24.85
CA SER A 236 8.85 -15.56 -24.20
C SER A 236 7.70 -16.04 -23.31
N ILE A 237 7.02 -15.10 -22.62
CA ILE A 237 5.87 -15.39 -21.77
C ILE A 237 4.66 -15.69 -22.65
N ARG A 238 4.31 -14.77 -23.56
CA ARG A 238 3.09 -14.85 -24.37
C ARG A 238 3.09 -16.00 -25.38
N ALA A 239 4.25 -16.45 -25.83
CA ALA A 239 4.36 -17.61 -26.72
C ALA A 239 3.73 -18.88 -26.13
N LYS A 240 3.68 -18.99 -24.80
CA LYS A 240 3.15 -20.14 -24.06
C LYS A 240 1.70 -19.96 -23.61
N LEU A 241 1.09 -18.79 -23.85
CA LEU A 241 -0.22 -18.43 -23.31
C LEU A 241 -1.30 -18.47 -24.39
N GLN A 242 -2.36 -19.23 -24.13
CA GLN A 242 -3.54 -19.28 -24.97
C GLN A 242 -4.80 -19.40 -24.12
N HIS A 243 -5.55 -18.31 -24.03
CA HIS A 243 -6.80 -18.26 -23.29
C HIS A 243 -7.71 -17.17 -23.85
N ARG A 244 -9.04 -17.37 -23.83
CA ARG A 244 -10.01 -16.40 -24.37
C ARG A 244 -9.96 -15.01 -23.73
N ASN A 245 -9.53 -14.93 -22.46
CA ASN A 245 -9.40 -13.68 -21.70
C ASN A 245 -7.96 -13.14 -21.64
N ILE A 246 -7.08 -13.60 -22.54
CA ILE A 246 -5.70 -13.13 -22.71
C ILE A 246 -5.48 -12.85 -24.19
N VAL A 247 -4.83 -11.74 -24.51
CA VAL A 247 -4.61 -11.36 -25.91
C VAL A 247 -3.75 -12.36 -26.66
N LYS A 248 -4.24 -12.80 -27.82
CA LYS A 248 -3.53 -13.75 -28.67
C LYS A 248 -2.32 -13.09 -29.33
N LEU A 249 -1.13 -13.64 -29.06
CA LEU A 249 0.08 -13.35 -29.83
C LEU A 249 -0.03 -14.05 -31.20
N LEU A 250 0.10 -13.29 -32.28
CA LEU A 250 0.11 -13.84 -33.65
C LEU A 250 1.54 -14.05 -34.15
N GLY A 251 2.46 -13.18 -33.75
CA GLY A 251 3.85 -13.27 -34.16
C GLY A 251 4.71 -12.11 -33.71
N TYR A 252 5.89 -12.02 -34.31
CA TYR A 252 6.84 -10.93 -34.11
C TYR A 252 7.59 -10.65 -35.41
N ALA A 253 8.30 -9.53 -35.49
CA ALA A 253 9.27 -9.28 -36.56
C ALA A 253 10.59 -8.75 -36.00
N LYS A 254 11.66 -9.08 -36.71
CA LYS A 254 13.03 -8.66 -36.39
C LYS A 254 13.54 -7.62 -37.39
N VAL A 255 14.35 -6.69 -36.93
CA VAL A 255 15.18 -5.79 -37.74
C VAL A 255 16.62 -6.00 -37.30
N GLU A 256 17.53 -6.24 -38.25
CA GLU A 256 18.96 -6.54 -37.95
C GLU A 256 19.12 -7.66 -36.89
N GLU A 257 18.35 -8.75 -37.02
CA GLU A 257 18.28 -9.89 -36.10
C GLU A 257 17.74 -9.60 -34.68
N ARG A 258 17.24 -8.38 -34.42
CA ARG A 258 16.66 -8.01 -33.13
C ARG A 258 15.15 -7.90 -33.23
N PRO A 259 14.36 -8.45 -32.29
CA PRO A 259 12.93 -8.29 -32.32
C PRO A 259 12.60 -6.80 -32.10
N CYS A 260 11.82 -6.22 -32.99
CA CYS A 260 11.41 -4.81 -32.91
C CYS A 260 9.89 -4.64 -32.99
N PHE A 261 9.17 -5.69 -33.37
CA PHE A 261 7.72 -5.65 -33.55
C PHE A 261 7.04 -6.82 -32.85
N LEU A 262 5.95 -6.52 -32.15
CA LEU A 262 5.01 -7.49 -31.61
C LEU A 262 3.74 -7.44 -32.46
N VAL A 263 3.24 -8.61 -32.87
CA VAL A 263 2.03 -8.74 -33.69
C VAL A 263 1.00 -9.53 -32.91
N GLU A 264 -0.15 -8.91 -32.64
CA GLU A 264 -1.24 -9.51 -31.86
C GLU A 264 -2.59 -9.38 -32.55
N GLU A 265 -3.59 -10.11 -32.05
CA GLU A 265 -4.95 -10.01 -32.59
C GLU A 265 -5.48 -8.57 -32.49
N TYR A 266 -6.02 -8.05 -33.59
CA TYR A 266 -6.72 -6.78 -33.54
C TYR A 266 -8.12 -6.97 -32.95
N MET A 267 -8.44 -6.23 -31.90
CA MET A 267 -9.76 -6.25 -31.27
C MET A 267 -10.57 -5.01 -31.70
N PRO A 268 -11.41 -5.12 -32.75
CA PRO A 268 -12.17 -3.98 -33.26
C PRO A 268 -13.18 -3.49 -32.21
N ASN A 269 -13.29 -2.17 -32.08
CA ASN A 269 -14.21 -1.49 -31.16
C ASN A 269 -14.00 -1.83 -29.66
N ALA A 270 -12.94 -2.55 -29.30
CA ALA A 270 -12.65 -2.86 -27.91
C ALA A 270 -12.22 -1.59 -27.17
N LYS A 271 -12.83 -1.35 -26.02
CA LYS A 271 -12.53 -0.22 -25.14
C LYS A 271 -11.73 -0.71 -23.95
N SER A 272 -10.86 0.12 -23.39
CA SER A 272 -10.26 -0.20 -22.10
C SER A 272 -11.34 -0.23 -21.01
N LEU A 273 -11.17 -1.10 -20.01
CA LEU A 273 -12.04 -1.11 -18.85
C LEU A 273 -12.01 0.26 -18.14
N GLU A 274 -10.86 0.94 -18.14
CA GLU A 274 -10.74 2.31 -17.63
C GLU A 274 -11.70 3.29 -18.34
N SER A 275 -11.79 3.23 -19.67
CA SER A 275 -12.71 4.09 -20.43
C SER A 275 -14.16 3.75 -20.12
N ILE A 276 -14.48 2.46 -19.91
CA ILE A 276 -15.83 2.01 -19.57
C ILE A 276 -16.23 2.52 -18.18
N ILE A 277 -15.34 2.38 -17.19
CA ILE A 277 -15.55 2.86 -15.82
C ILE A 277 -15.83 4.38 -15.80
N ASN A 278 -15.12 5.15 -16.63
CA ASN A 278 -15.22 6.61 -16.61
C ASN A 278 -16.40 7.19 -17.42
N ALA A 279 -16.95 6.46 -18.39
CA ALA A 279 -17.83 7.06 -19.40
C ALA A 279 -19.19 6.35 -19.59
N SER A 280 -19.35 5.11 -19.13
CA SER A 280 -20.51 4.29 -19.45
C SER A 280 -21.19 3.75 -18.19
N ARG A 281 -22.51 3.61 -18.23
CA ARG A 281 -23.24 2.77 -17.28
C ARG A 281 -23.45 1.41 -17.92
N LEU A 282 -22.95 0.36 -17.29
CA LEU A 282 -23.22 -1.02 -17.66
C LEU A 282 -24.46 -1.53 -16.92
N ASP A 283 -25.15 -2.51 -17.50
CA ASP A 283 -26.02 -3.36 -16.71
C ASP A 283 -25.19 -4.32 -15.83
N TRP A 284 -25.79 -4.81 -14.76
CA TRP A 284 -25.10 -5.73 -13.85
C TRP A 284 -24.64 -7.03 -14.55
N PRO A 285 -25.43 -7.68 -15.44
CA PRO A 285 -24.97 -8.87 -16.16
C PRO A 285 -23.69 -8.66 -16.97
N SER A 286 -23.55 -7.53 -17.68
CA SER A 286 -22.32 -7.21 -18.41
C SER A 286 -21.14 -6.96 -17.47
N CYS A 287 -21.38 -6.21 -16.38
CA CYS A 287 -20.38 -5.97 -15.35
C CYS A 287 -19.86 -7.29 -14.75
N PHE A 288 -20.77 -8.20 -14.40
CA PHE A 288 -20.43 -9.50 -13.84
C PHE A 288 -19.71 -10.41 -14.84
N LYS A 289 -20.09 -10.39 -16.13
CA LYS A 289 -19.38 -11.10 -17.20
C LYS A 289 -17.92 -10.64 -17.30
N ILE A 290 -17.67 -9.33 -17.21
CA ILE A 290 -16.33 -8.75 -17.19
C ILE A 290 -15.55 -9.21 -15.95
N ILE A 291 -16.14 -9.13 -14.75
CA ILE A 291 -15.50 -9.58 -13.50
C ILE A 291 -15.06 -11.05 -13.63
N GLN A 292 -15.96 -11.92 -14.08
CA GLN A 292 -15.68 -13.34 -14.25
C GLN A 292 -14.61 -13.61 -15.31
N GLY A 293 -14.63 -12.89 -16.43
CA GLY A 293 -13.64 -13.05 -17.49
C GLY A 293 -12.23 -12.63 -17.05
N ILE A 294 -12.09 -11.53 -16.31
CA ILE A 294 -10.81 -11.12 -15.72
C ILE A 294 -10.31 -12.20 -14.76
N ALA A 295 -11.18 -12.69 -13.87
CA ALA A 295 -10.83 -13.73 -12.91
C ALA A 295 -10.37 -15.03 -13.59
N LYS A 296 -11.03 -15.44 -14.69
CA LYS A 296 -10.65 -16.60 -15.50
C LYS A 296 -9.29 -16.42 -16.17
N GLY A 297 -9.05 -15.25 -16.78
CA GLY A 297 -7.75 -14.92 -17.38
C GLY A 297 -6.62 -14.98 -16.37
N LEU A 298 -6.81 -14.39 -15.20
CA LEU A 298 -5.79 -14.36 -14.15
C LEU A 298 -5.59 -15.74 -13.50
N HIS A 299 -6.66 -16.51 -13.30
CA HIS A 299 -6.55 -17.91 -12.86
C HIS A 299 -5.72 -18.74 -13.84
N TYR A 300 -5.94 -18.59 -15.14
CA TYR A 300 -5.14 -19.27 -16.17
C TYR A 300 -3.66 -18.89 -16.05
N LEU A 301 -3.33 -17.60 -15.93
CA LEU A 301 -1.94 -17.15 -15.72
C LEU A 301 -1.30 -17.78 -14.49
N HIS A 302 -2.01 -17.81 -13.37
CA HIS A 302 -1.52 -18.40 -12.13
C HIS A 302 -1.28 -19.91 -12.26
N LYS A 303 -2.09 -20.65 -13.04
CA LYS A 303 -1.82 -22.06 -13.35
C LYS A 303 -0.57 -22.26 -14.21
N GLN A 304 -0.20 -21.27 -15.01
CA GLN A 304 1.04 -21.25 -15.80
C GLN A 304 2.21 -20.65 -15.01
N TRP A 305 2.05 -20.41 -13.71
CA TRP A 305 3.06 -19.77 -12.85
C TRP A 305 3.49 -18.38 -13.35
N VAL A 306 2.61 -17.68 -14.08
CA VAL A 306 2.87 -16.32 -14.56
C VAL A 306 2.30 -15.31 -13.57
N LEU A 307 3.19 -14.48 -13.03
CA LEU A 307 2.87 -13.30 -12.25
C LEU A 307 2.74 -12.09 -13.19
N TYR A 308 1.56 -11.51 -13.31
CA TYR A 308 1.25 -10.46 -14.28
C TYR A 308 1.83 -9.08 -13.91
N MET A 309 1.84 -8.71 -12.62
CA MET A 309 2.54 -7.56 -12.01
C MET A 309 1.98 -6.14 -12.23
N ASP A 310 1.14 -5.89 -13.23
CA ASP A 310 0.60 -4.55 -13.53
C ASP A 310 -0.89 -4.55 -13.88
N LEU A 311 -1.67 -5.42 -13.22
CA LEU A 311 -3.10 -5.54 -13.51
C LEU A 311 -3.84 -4.26 -13.12
N LYS A 312 -4.45 -3.61 -14.11
CA LYS A 312 -5.17 -2.34 -13.96
C LYS A 312 -6.27 -2.21 -15.02
N PRO A 313 -7.25 -1.31 -14.85
CA PRO A 313 -8.31 -1.13 -15.84
C PRO A 313 -7.80 -0.74 -17.24
N ALA A 314 -6.66 -0.07 -17.35
CA ALA A 314 -6.05 0.27 -18.64
C ALA A 314 -5.41 -0.95 -19.35
N SER A 315 -5.07 -2.02 -18.62
CA SER A 315 -4.52 -3.25 -19.20
C SER A 315 -5.56 -4.34 -19.50
N ILE A 316 -6.85 -3.98 -19.42
CA ILE A 316 -7.97 -4.86 -19.75
C ILE A 316 -8.73 -4.21 -20.89
N LEU A 317 -8.78 -4.87 -22.05
CA LEU A 317 -9.65 -4.50 -23.15
C LEU A 317 -10.96 -5.27 -23.06
N VAL A 318 -12.09 -4.62 -23.30
CA VAL A 318 -13.41 -5.24 -23.30
C VAL A 318 -13.94 -5.21 -24.72
N ARG A 319 -14.23 -6.40 -25.26
CA ARG A 319 -14.80 -6.59 -26.60
C ARG A 319 -16.27 -6.12 -26.64
N SER A 320 -16.83 -5.98 -27.83
CA SER A 320 -18.22 -5.55 -28.02
C SER A 320 -19.25 -6.48 -27.37
N ASP A 321 -18.90 -7.75 -27.15
CA ASP A 321 -19.74 -8.74 -26.47
C ASP A 321 -19.56 -8.73 -24.94
N MET A 322 -18.83 -7.76 -24.36
CA MET A 322 -18.49 -7.67 -22.93
C MET A 322 -17.55 -8.78 -22.45
N ASP A 323 -16.81 -9.45 -23.34
CA ASP A 323 -15.72 -10.36 -22.95
C ASP A 323 -14.42 -9.58 -22.72
N PRO A 324 -13.81 -9.64 -21.52
CA PRO A 324 -12.57 -8.94 -21.22
C PRO A 324 -11.35 -9.72 -21.69
N VAL A 325 -10.28 -9.01 -22.03
CA VAL A 325 -9.01 -9.54 -22.49
C VAL A 325 -7.89 -8.78 -21.78
N ILE A 326 -7.04 -9.50 -21.05
CA ILE A 326 -5.84 -8.95 -20.42
C ILE A 326 -4.78 -8.75 -21.52
N VAL A 327 -4.20 -7.55 -21.58
CA VAL A 327 -3.19 -7.11 -22.56
C VAL A 327 -1.91 -6.62 -21.87
N ASN A 328 -0.85 -6.28 -22.62
CA ASN A 328 0.41 -5.67 -22.11
C ASN A 328 1.15 -6.52 -21.05
N PHE A 329 2.00 -7.45 -21.48
CA PHE A 329 2.71 -8.38 -20.59
C PHE A 329 4.17 -7.99 -20.28
N GLY A 330 4.60 -6.78 -20.65
CA GLY A 330 6.00 -6.33 -20.49
C GLY A 330 6.58 -6.36 -19.07
N LEU A 331 5.73 -6.36 -18.04
CA LEU A 331 6.14 -6.47 -16.62
C LEU A 331 5.92 -7.85 -16.00
N SER A 332 5.32 -8.78 -16.75
CA SER A 332 5.02 -10.12 -16.24
C SER A 332 6.29 -10.93 -16.02
N VAL A 333 6.23 -11.91 -15.12
CA VAL A 333 7.36 -12.76 -14.75
C VAL A 333 6.87 -14.21 -14.62
N VAL A 334 7.65 -15.17 -15.11
CA VAL A 334 7.42 -16.60 -14.83
C VAL A 334 8.10 -16.95 -13.51
N LEU A 335 7.33 -17.49 -12.58
CA LEU A 335 7.86 -18.02 -11.32
C LEU A 335 8.46 -19.39 -11.55
N ASP A 336 9.53 -19.69 -10.83
CA ASP A 336 10.11 -21.03 -10.80
C ASP A 336 9.24 -21.92 -9.90
N GLY A 337 8.92 -23.15 -10.32
CA GLY A 337 7.99 -24.02 -9.59
C GLY A 337 8.45 -24.35 -8.16
N ASP A 338 9.73 -24.13 -7.87
CA ASP A 338 10.35 -24.32 -6.55
C ASP A 338 10.31 -23.06 -5.65
N ASP A 339 10.08 -21.86 -6.21
CA ASP A 339 9.93 -20.59 -5.46
C ASP A 339 8.64 -19.87 -5.90
N ASP A 340 7.65 -19.85 -5.01
CA ASP A 340 6.37 -19.17 -5.25
C ASP A 340 6.48 -17.64 -5.16
N THR A 341 7.70 -17.12 -4.96
CA THR A 341 7.97 -15.70 -4.79
C THR A 341 9.17 -15.19 -5.59
N ILE A 342 9.19 -13.87 -5.85
CA ILE A 342 10.38 -13.16 -6.35
C ILE A 342 10.69 -11.95 -5.46
N PRO A 343 11.96 -11.50 -5.37
CA PRO A 343 12.32 -10.29 -4.64
C PRO A 343 11.57 -9.04 -5.14
N GLY A 344 11.06 -8.23 -4.22
CA GLY A 344 10.35 -6.99 -4.52
C GLY A 344 11.26 -5.78 -4.81
N ASP A 345 12.47 -6.01 -5.33
CA ASP A 345 13.54 -5.00 -5.39
C ASP A 345 13.25 -3.89 -6.41
N ALA A 346 12.43 -4.18 -7.44
CA ALA A 346 11.92 -3.21 -8.40
C ALA A 346 10.46 -2.86 -8.09
N LEU A 347 10.21 -1.58 -7.75
CA LEU A 347 8.85 -1.04 -7.68
C LEU A 347 8.30 -0.88 -9.11
N ALA A 348 7.81 -1.98 -9.67
CA ALA A 348 7.10 -2.01 -10.94
C ALA A 348 5.57 -2.00 -10.73
N GLY A 349 4.82 -1.59 -11.75
CA GLY A 349 3.36 -1.57 -11.73
C GLY A 349 2.74 -0.21 -11.37
N THR A 350 1.42 -0.13 -11.49
CA THR A 350 0.70 1.14 -11.45
C THR A 350 0.18 1.49 -10.06
N LEU A 351 0.56 2.67 -9.56
CA LEU A 351 0.13 3.17 -8.26
C LEU A 351 -1.40 3.14 -8.11
N GLY A 352 -1.88 2.65 -6.97
CA GLY A 352 -3.30 2.39 -6.71
C GLY A 352 -3.66 0.89 -6.82
N TYR A 353 -2.98 0.15 -7.71
CA TYR A 353 -3.20 -1.29 -7.88
C TYR A 353 -2.06 -2.14 -7.30
N VAL A 354 -0.90 -1.53 -7.04
CA VAL A 354 0.27 -2.22 -6.49
C VAL A 354 -0.02 -2.77 -5.08
N ALA A 355 0.18 -4.09 -4.93
CA ALA A 355 0.03 -4.78 -3.66
C ALA A 355 1.03 -4.29 -2.60
N PRO A 356 0.63 -4.27 -1.32
CA PRO A 356 1.44 -3.64 -0.29
C PRO A 356 2.81 -4.30 -0.02
N GLU A 357 2.98 -5.60 -0.30
CA GLU A 357 4.26 -6.32 -0.25
C GLU A 357 5.29 -5.76 -1.22
N LYS A 358 4.84 -5.32 -2.39
CA LYS A 358 5.70 -4.77 -3.42
C LYS A 358 6.17 -3.37 -3.03
N ILE A 359 5.29 -2.57 -2.41
CA ILE A 359 5.63 -1.22 -1.93
C ILE A 359 6.66 -1.28 -0.80
N ARG A 360 6.57 -2.28 0.07
CA ARG A 360 7.54 -2.52 1.15
C ARG A 360 8.81 -3.26 0.69
N ARG A 361 8.96 -3.53 -0.60
CA ARG A 361 10.07 -4.30 -1.20
C ARG A 361 10.27 -5.67 -0.53
N ALA A 362 9.16 -6.31 -0.14
CA ALA A 362 9.15 -7.69 0.30
C ALA A 362 8.94 -8.62 -0.91
N ASN A 363 9.10 -9.92 -0.69
CA ASN A 363 8.81 -10.93 -1.70
C ASN A 363 7.38 -10.79 -2.23
N VAL A 364 7.24 -10.80 -3.55
CA VAL A 364 5.97 -10.75 -4.27
C VAL A 364 5.64 -12.15 -4.82
N SER A 365 4.36 -12.48 -4.89
CA SER A 365 3.86 -13.78 -5.35
C SER A 365 2.60 -13.60 -6.18
N LEU A 366 2.01 -14.69 -6.68
CA LEU A 366 0.71 -14.66 -7.38
C LEU A 366 -0.40 -13.95 -6.58
N LYS A 367 -0.26 -13.84 -5.25
CA LYS A 367 -1.19 -13.10 -4.38
C LYS A 367 -1.13 -11.58 -4.58
N SER A 368 -0.07 -11.05 -5.18
CA SER A 368 0.03 -9.64 -5.54
C SER A 368 -0.94 -9.29 -6.68
N ASP A 369 -1.14 -10.18 -7.64
CA ASP A 369 -2.15 -9.98 -8.69
C ASP A 369 -3.58 -10.12 -8.16
N VAL A 370 -3.80 -11.01 -7.18
CA VAL A 370 -5.10 -11.13 -6.47
C VAL A 370 -5.49 -9.79 -5.83
N PHE A 371 -4.52 -9.10 -5.22
CA PHE A 371 -4.76 -7.77 -4.66
C PHE A 371 -5.19 -6.78 -5.74
N SER A 372 -4.45 -6.70 -6.85
CA SER A 372 -4.78 -5.82 -7.98
C SER A 372 -6.17 -6.10 -8.53
N PHE A 373 -6.53 -7.39 -8.66
CA PHE A 373 -7.88 -7.81 -9.04
C PHE A 373 -8.95 -7.34 -8.04
N GLY A 374 -8.68 -7.47 -6.74
CA GLY A 374 -9.58 -7.00 -5.68
C GLY A 374 -9.87 -5.50 -5.76
N VAL A 375 -8.84 -4.69 -6.02
CA VAL A 375 -9.00 -3.24 -6.23
C VAL A 375 -9.90 -2.96 -7.44
N ILE A 376 -9.64 -3.61 -8.58
CA ILE A 376 -10.46 -3.45 -9.80
C ILE A 376 -11.91 -3.88 -9.54
N LEU A 377 -12.13 -5.00 -8.86
CA LEU A 377 -13.45 -5.51 -8.52
C LEU A 377 -14.25 -4.49 -7.68
N LEU A 378 -13.62 -3.93 -6.64
CA LEU A 378 -14.26 -2.92 -5.79
C LEU A 378 -14.51 -1.61 -6.55
N GLU A 379 -13.58 -1.19 -7.42
CA GLU A 379 -13.78 -0.02 -8.29
C GLU A 379 -14.96 -0.22 -9.25
N MET A 380 -15.09 -1.42 -9.85
CA MET A 380 -16.24 -1.75 -10.71
C MET A 380 -17.56 -1.73 -9.94
N ILE A 381 -17.59 -2.20 -8.69
CA ILE A 381 -18.81 -2.20 -7.86
C ILE A 381 -19.21 -0.79 -7.42
N THR A 382 -18.23 0.04 -7.05
CA THR A 382 -18.48 1.37 -6.50
C THR A 382 -18.59 2.47 -7.55
N GLY A 383 -18.03 2.23 -8.74
CA GLY A 383 -17.75 3.23 -9.76
C GLY A 383 -16.87 4.39 -9.27
N ARG A 384 -16.05 4.15 -8.24
CA ARG A 384 -15.06 5.12 -7.74
C ARG A 384 -13.70 4.47 -7.74
N ARG A 385 -12.67 5.23 -8.10
CA ARG A 385 -11.27 4.83 -7.88
C ARG A 385 -11.09 4.45 -6.42
N VAL A 386 -10.81 3.18 -6.17
CA VAL A 386 -10.52 2.69 -4.82
C VAL A 386 -9.06 2.90 -4.56
N SER A 387 -8.74 3.84 -3.66
CA SER A 387 -7.39 3.91 -3.13
C SER A 387 -7.24 2.80 -2.08
N PRO A 388 -6.16 1.99 -2.09
CA PRO A 388 -5.85 1.11 -0.96
C PRO A 388 -5.52 1.89 0.32
N PHE A 389 -5.60 3.22 0.24
CA PHE A 389 -5.40 4.17 1.30
C PHE A 389 -6.68 4.84 1.81
N ASP A 390 -7.81 4.63 1.15
CA ASP A 390 -9.08 5.16 1.63
C ASP A 390 -9.56 4.28 2.78
N ASP A 391 -10.13 4.90 3.81
CA ASP A 391 -10.97 4.18 4.76
C ASP A 391 -12.17 3.68 3.95
N LEU A 392 -12.06 2.47 3.39
CA LEU A 392 -13.18 1.81 2.72
C LEU A 392 -14.35 1.90 3.70
N PRO A 393 -15.41 2.66 3.37
CA PRO A 393 -16.51 2.80 4.29
C PRO A 393 -17.03 1.41 4.57
N GLU A 394 -17.45 1.19 5.81
CA GLU A 394 -18.09 -0.04 6.22
C GLU A 394 -19.41 -0.13 5.44
N TRP A 395 -19.36 -0.66 4.20
CA TRP A 395 -20.52 -0.84 3.31
C TRP A 395 -21.35 -2.01 3.82
N SER A 396 -21.80 -1.93 5.06
CA SER A 396 -22.37 -3.05 5.80
C SER A 396 -23.82 -3.34 5.45
N SER A 397 -24.51 -2.49 4.67
CA SER A 397 -25.92 -2.67 4.33
C SER A 397 -26.20 -2.68 2.82
N ILE A 398 -27.20 -3.49 2.42
CA ILE A 398 -27.75 -3.54 1.06
C ILE A 398 -28.31 -2.16 0.65
N GLU A 399 -28.84 -1.38 1.60
CA GLU A 399 -29.29 0.00 1.35
C GLU A 399 -28.14 0.93 0.93
N MET A 400 -26.95 0.74 1.50
CA MET A 400 -25.77 1.49 1.08
C MET A 400 -25.34 1.07 -0.33
N ILE A 401 -25.42 -0.23 -0.67
CA ILE A 401 -25.21 -0.71 -2.03
C ILE A 401 -26.19 -0.03 -2.99
N ARG A 402 -27.48 0.04 -2.65
CA ARG A 402 -28.52 0.73 -3.46
C ARG A 402 -28.24 2.22 -3.67
N SER A 403 -27.53 2.86 -2.75
CA SER A 403 -27.16 4.27 -2.86
C SER A 403 -25.90 4.54 -3.71
N MET A 404 -25.17 3.50 -4.14
CA MET A 404 -23.96 3.67 -4.93
C MET A 404 -24.30 4.14 -6.34
N LYS A 405 -23.63 5.22 -6.78
CA LYS A 405 -23.74 5.76 -8.14
C LYS A 405 -22.61 5.22 -9.02
N GLY A 406 -22.45 3.89 -8.99
CA GLY A 406 -21.31 3.21 -9.57
C GLY A 406 -21.40 2.97 -11.08
N LEU A 407 -20.64 1.96 -11.55
CA LEU A 407 -20.62 1.52 -12.96
C LEU A 407 -21.96 0.95 -13.43
N PHE A 408 -22.79 0.50 -12.50
CA PHE A 408 -24.17 0.10 -12.73
C PHE A 408 -25.05 0.82 -11.71
N ASP A 409 -26.34 0.91 -12.00
CA ASP A 409 -27.32 1.49 -11.08
C ASP A 409 -27.91 0.36 -10.20
N PRO A 410 -27.50 0.22 -8.93
CA PRO A 410 -27.96 -0.87 -8.10
C PRO A 410 -29.44 -0.72 -7.73
N ALA A 411 -30.06 0.45 -7.95
CA ALA A 411 -31.50 0.64 -7.81
C ALA A 411 -32.30 -0.07 -8.93
N LEU A 412 -31.65 -0.39 -10.05
CA LEU A 412 -32.23 -1.18 -11.14
C LEU A 412 -31.99 -2.68 -10.98
N ALA A 413 -31.22 -3.09 -9.96
CA ALA A 413 -30.90 -4.49 -9.72
C ALA A 413 -32.01 -5.19 -8.93
N ASP A 414 -32.37 -6.41 -9.36
CA ASP A 414 -33.26 -7.28 -8.60
C ASP A 414 -32.56 -7.83 -7.33
N GLU A 415 -33.32 -8.46 -6.44
CA GLU A 415 -32.78 -8.96 -5.16
C GLU A 415 -31.69 -10.02 -5.35
N SER A 416 -31.79 -10.87 -6.39
CA SER A 416 -30.75 -11.86 -6.71
C SER A 416 -29.47 -11.19 -7.18
N GLN A 417 -29.59 -10.15 -8.01
CA GLN A 417 -28.47 -9.34 -8.46
C GLN A 417 -27.81 -8.61 -7.30
N LEU A 418 -28.59 -8.04 -6.37
CA LEU A 418 -28.06 -7.39 -5.16
C LEU A 418 -27.26 -8.36 -4.27
N MET A 419 -27.73 -9.61 -4.11
CA MET A 419 -26.94 -10.64 -3.41
C MET A 419 -25.62 -10.93 -4.12
N LYS A 420 -25.61 -11.02 -5.46
CA LYS A 420 -24.38 -11.21 -6.24
C LYS A 420 -23.44 -10.01 -6.14
N ILE A 421 -23.96 -8.79 -6.17
CA ILE A 421 -23.18 -7.56 -5.96
C ILE A 421 -22.53 -7.58 -4.57
N ASN A 422 -23.29 -7.93 -3.55
CA ASN A 422 -22.79 -8.06 -2.17
C ASN A 422 -21.71 -9.14 -2.06
N ARG A 423 -21.87 -10.28 -2.74
CA ARG A 423 -20.86 -11.34 -2.82
C ARG A 423 -19.58 -10.85 -3.50
N CYS A 424 -19.69 -10.19 -4.64
CA CYS A 424 -18.54 -9.59 -5.34
C CYS A 424 -17.79 -8.59 -4.44
N ARG A 425 -18.52 -7.81 -3.62
CA ARG A 425 -17.91 -6.92 -2.63
C ARG A 425 -17.09 -7.70 -1.60
N GLU A 426 -17.67 -8.73 -1.00
CA GLU A 426 -16.99 -9.56 0.01
C GLU A 426 -15.74 -10.24 -0.56
N VAL A 427 -15.82 -10.76 -1.79
CA VAL A 427 -14.68 -11.30 -2.53
C VAL A 427 -13.62 -10.22 -2.74
N GLY A 428 -14.00 -9.04 -3.21
CA GLY A 428 -13.08 -7.92 -3.42
C GLY A 428 -12.35 -7.51 -2.13
N LEU A 429 -13.07 -7.38 -1.02
CA LEU A 429 -12.51 -7.09 0.30
C LEU A 429 -11.51 -8.17 0.75
N LYS A 430 -11.82 -9.44 0.50
CA LYS A 430 -10.92 -10.55 0.82
C LYS A 430 -9.67 -10.56 -0.06
N CYS A 431 -9.79 -10.17 -1.32
CA CYS A 431 -8.67 -10.06 -2.25
C CYS A 431 -7.67 -8.97 -1.86
N ILE A 432 -8.12 -7.87 -1.24
CA ILE A 432 -7.26 -6.74 -0.84
C ILE A 432 -6.70 -6.85 0.58
N GLU A 433 -6.79 -8.03 1.21
CA GLU A 433 -6.23 -8.26 2.55
C GLU A 433 -4.75 -7.88 2.62
N TRP A 434 -4.34 -7.31 3.74
CA TRP A 434 -2.97 -6.80 3.87
C TRP A 434 -1.92 -7.90 3.75
N ASP A 435 -2.15 -9.02 4.47
CA ASP A 435 -1.30 -10.19 4.43
C ASP A 435 -1.63 -11.03 3.18
N PRO A 436 -0.68 -11.25 2.25
CA PRO A 436 -0.88 -12.11 1.08
C PRO A 436 -1.38 -13.53 1.42
N LYS A 437 -1.06 -14.04 2.62
CA LYS A 437 -1.52 -15.36 3.07
C LYS A 437 -3.02 -15.40 3.36
N CYS A 438 -3.61 -14.27 3.72
CA CYS A 438 -5.04 -14.14 4.00
C CYS A 438 -5.89 -13.95 2.73
N ARG A 439 -5.26 -13.69 1.58
CA ARG A 439 -5.94 -13.55 0.30
C ARG A 439 -6.28 -14.92 -0.30
N PRO A 440 -7.42 -15.07 -0.99
CA PRO A 440 -7.76 -16.29 -1.72
C PRO A 440 -6.79 -16.52 -2.88
N THR A 441 -6.79 -17.73 -3.44
CA THR A 441 -6.25 -17.95 -4.78
C THR A 441 -7.27 -17.51 -5.83
N MET A 442 -6.84 -17.31 -7.08
CA MET A 442 -7.81 -17.02 -8.16
C MET A 442 -8.75 -18.18 -8.46
N ALA A 443 -8.40 -19.42 -8.07
CA ALA A 443 -9.31 -20.56 -8.12
C ALA A 443 -10.45 -20.36 -7.09
N ASP A 444 -10.11 -20.06 -5.84
CA ASP A 444 -11.09 -19.79 -4.79
C ASP A 444 -11.96 -18.57 -5.13
N VAL A 445 -11.38 -17.51 -5.70
CA VAL A 445 -12.13 -16.34 -6.18
C VAL A 445 -13.21 -16.75 -7.18
N LEU A 446 -12.88 -17.60 -8.16
CA LEU A 446 -13.87 -18.06 -9.14
C LEU A 446 -14.97 -18.90 -8.49
N GLU A 447 -14.64 -19.73 -7.49
CA GLU A 447 -15.64 -20.49 -6.74
C GLU A 447 -16.56 -19.55 -5.94
N MET A 448 -15.99 -18.61 -5.18
CA MET A 448 -16.73 -17.64 -4.37
C MET A 448 -17.61 -16.70 -5.21
N LEU A 449 -17.23 -16.40 -6.46
CA LEU A 449 -18.05 -15.60 -7.37
C LEU A 449 -19.26 -16.37 -7.92
N ASN A 450 -19.17 -17.70 -7.99
CA ASN A 450 -20.21 -18.58 -8.56
C ASN A 450 -21.08 -19.29 -7.51
N SER A 451 -20.76 -19.12 -6.21
CA SER A 451 -21.44 -19.75 -5.08
C SER A 451 -22.85 -19.22 -4.82
#